data_AF-A0A1C6AT89-F1
#
_entry.id   AF-A0A1C6AT89-F1
#
_cell.length_a   1.000
_cell.length_b   1.000
_cell.length_c   1.000
_cell.angle_alpha   90.00
_cell.angle_beta   90.00
_cell.angle_gamma   90.00
#
_symmetry.space_group_name_H-M   'P 1'
#
loop_
_entity.id
_entity.type
_entity.pdbx_description
1 polymer ?
#
loop_
_entity_poly.entity_id
_entity_poly.type
_entity_poly.pdbx_seq_one_letter_code
_entity_poly.pdbx_strand_id
1 'polypeptide(L)'
;MTLENFNYRTDPLFLRNQFDSANSFGIPDIPKPEFTEDELKNLLLLGFNQLKKDNGKHAERIIHFFLYDYNFEKIWSNPELYLKSLSQYKGILTPDFSMYLEMPYTLQLYNTFRNRWCGAFFASKGVHVIPTVSWTDEKSFEFCFKGIEKGSIVAVSTYMFHESDHHKDQKELFMNGYNRMLSEIEPEKIICYSEPFYEMKGDIIYVDYELSSWKYLSSNISPYLTKPDINDIIIKSYGYVCKGGGSAFGGEWKPKDKNSERFLGEPNTIRENTVKTTKGSYDVLDYYNKDGKAIAERHLTDHNKPHKHSDPHDHLVDWDKNFPDPGSPINYTDNIIPTFEEFVSELIGKISDYITGDEKSMKNYEYNPDDHKFKTLGEFKFYLNTGWNLGFEYNGVEYGIEGHNNSFEIWIYNERFLAEDITLEQTLDFEFDGVKLRDFITTDDVVIIERHI
;
A
#
# COMPACT_ATOMS: atom_id res chain seq x y z
N MET A 1 -33.21 23.59 26.40
CA MET A 1 -32.47 23.51 25.11
C MET A 1 -32.24 24.94 24.65
N THR A 2 -31.00 25.33 24.34
CA THR A 2 -30.70 26.68 23.83
C THR A 2 -30.90 26.76 22.31
N LEU A 3 -31.08 27.95 21.75
CA LEU A 3 -31.17 28.15 20.29
C LEU A 3 -29.91 27.65 19.58
N GLU A 4 -28.74 27.89 20.17
CA GLU A 4 -27.46 27.37 19.69
C GLU A 4 -27.45 25.83 19.65
N ASN A 5 -27.92 25.17 20.71
CA ASN A 5 -28.04 23.72 20.74
C ASN A 5 -29.04 23.20 19.70
N PHE A 6 -30.16 23.91 19.47
CA PHE A 6 -31.12 23.54 18.44
C PHE A 6 -30.49 23.65 17.05
N ASN A 7 -29.94 24.82 16.71
CA ASN A 7 -29.31 25.08 15.42
C ASN A 7 -28.20 24.08 15.09
N TYR A 8 -27.34 23.75 16.07
CA TYR A 8 -26.28 22.76 15.89
C TYR A 8 -26.85 21.35 15.63
N ARG A 9 -27.85 20.92 16.41
CA ARG A 9 -28.46 19.58 16.28
C ARG A 9 -29.35 19.43 15.06
N THR A 10 -29.85 20.52 14.50
CA THR A 10 -30.65 20.54 13.28
C THR A 10 -29.86 20.94 12.05
N ASP A 11 -28.55 21.17 12.17
CA ASP A 11 -27.69 21.46 11.03
C ASP A 11 -27.74 20.27 10.06
N PRO A 12 -28.20 20.48 8.80
CA PRO A 12 -28.24 19.42 7.81
C PRO A 12 -26.85 18.79 7.57
N LEU A 13 -25.76 19.54 7.63
CA LEU A 13 -24.42 18.99 7.49
C LEU A 13 -24.02 18.12 8.69
N PHE A 14 -24.56 18.40 9.88
CA PHE A 14 -24.39 17.53 11.04
C PHE A 14 -25.23 16.25 10.93
N LEU A 15 -26.51 16.37 10.54
CA LEU A 15 -27.46 15.25 10.50
C LEU A 15 -27.32 14.33 9.29
N ARG A 16 -26.84 14.85 8.15
CA ARG A 16 -26.67 14.11 6.89
C ARG A 16 -27.96 13.46 6.36
N ASN A 17 -29.12 14.05 6.65
CA ASN A 17 -30.45 13.48 6.38
C ASN A 17 -31.22 14.21 5.24
N GLN A 18 -30.51 14.87 4.32
CA GLN A 18 -31.13 15.68 3.26
C GLN A 18 -31.61 14.89 2.05
N PHE A 19 -31.16 13.64 1.92
CA PHE A 19 -31.34 12.84 0.70
C PHE A 19 -32.11 11.57 1.01
N ASP A 20 -32.97 11.18 0.08
CA ASP A 20 -33.74 9.95 0.18
C ASP A 20 -32.85 8.71 0.06
N SER A 21 -33.34 7.62 0.63
CA SER A 21 -32.67 6.32 0.61
C SER A 21 -33.69 5.21 0.41
N ALA A 22 -33.50 4.40 -0.64
CA ALA A 22 -34.31 3.23 -0.92
C ALA A 22 -33.86 1.97 -0.16
N ASN A 23 -32.91 2.08 0.76
CA ASN A 23 -32.30 0.95 1.45
C ASN A 23 -32.34 1.09 2.99
N SER A 24 -32.27 -0.06 3.68
CA SER A 24 -32.37 -0.12 5.14
C SER A 24 -31.20 0.50 5.90
N PHE A 25 -30.11 0.83 5.21
CA PHE A 25 -28.94 1.46 5.82
C PHE A 25 -29.04 2.99 5.86
N GLY A 26 -30.03 3.58 5.19
CA GLY A 26 -30.14 5.03 5.04
C GLY A 26 -29.07 5.62 4.11
N ILE A 27 -28.42 4.78 3.29
CA ILE A 27 -27.41 5.22 2.32
C ILE A 27 -28.13 5.99 1.21
N PRO A 28 -27.79 7.27 0.94
CA PRO A 28 -28.47 8.07 -0.07
C PRO A 28 -28.38 7.49 -1.46
N ASP A 29 -29.44 7.65 -2.25
CA ASP A 29 -29.43 7.28 -3.66
C ASP A 29 -28.79 8.39 -4.50
N ILE A 30 -27.80 8.03 -5.33
CA ILE A 30 -27.23 8.92 -6.35
C ILE A 30 -28.02 8.70 -7.64
N PRO A 31 -28.58 9.77 -8.24
CA PRO A 31 -29.28 9.64 -9.51
C PRO A 31 -28.29 9.24 -10.61
N LYS A 32 -28.74 8.39 -11.55
CA LYS A 32 -27.94 8.01 -12.71
C LYS A 32 -27.47 9.26 -13.48
N PRO A 33 -26.15 9.44 -13.70
CA PRO A 33 -25.66 10.56 -14.49
C PRO A 33 -25.88 10.30 -15.98
N GLU A 34 -26.07 11.36 -16.76
CA GLU A 34 -26.14 11.29 -18.22
C GLU A 34 -24.80 11.71 -18.83
N PHE A 35 -24.21 10.83 -19.62
CA PHE A 35 -23.02 11.11 -20.42
C PHE A 35 -23.21 10.57 -21.83
N THR A 36 -22.74 11.30 -22.83
CA THR A 36 -22.67 10.83 -24.22
C THR A 36 -21.44 9.94 -24.44
N GLU A 37 -21.50 9.06 -25.46
CA GLU A 37 -20.34 8.23 -25.85
C GLU A 37 -19.10 9.07 -26.18
N ASP A 38 -19.27 10.23 -26.83
CA ASP A 38 -18.16 11.14 -27.15
C ASP A 38 -17.54 11.77 -25.90
N GLU A 39 -18.33 12.02 -24.85
CA GLU A 39 -17.83 12.54 -23.58
C GLU A 39 -16.98 11.52 -22.81
N LEU A 40 -17.23 10.23 -23.01
CA LEU A 40 -16.53 9.12 -22.36
C LEU A 40 -15.37 8.56 -23.19
N LYS A 41 -15.24 9.00 -24.44
CA LYS A 41 -14.19 8.55 -25.36
C LYS A 41 -12.82 9.07 -24.96
N ASN A 42 -11.81 8.19 -24.92
CA ASN A 42 -10.42 8.51 -24.54
C ASN A 42 -10.33 9.28 -23.21
N LEU A 43 -11.17 8.88 -22.25
CA LEU A 43 -11.31 9.57 -20.98
C LEU A 43 -9.98 9.59 -20.20
N LEU A 44 -9.58 10.78 -19.77
CA LEU A 44 -8.54 10.98 -18.76
C LEU A 44 -9.16 11.56 -17.50
N LEU A 45 -8.59 11.21 -16.36
CA LEU A 45 -9.02 11.73 -15.07
C LEU A 45 -8.05 12.79 -14.56
N LEU A 46 -8.50 13.58 -13.60
CA LEU A 46 -7.69 14.54 -12.85
C LEU A 46 -7.86 14.33 -11.35
N GLY A 47 -6.76 14.08 -10.64
CA GLY A 47 -6.79 13.88 -9.20
C GLY A 47 -7.28 15.12 -8.47
N PHE A 48 -8.19 14.96 -7.51
CA PHE A 48 -8.73 16.07 -6.71
C PHE A 48 -7.65 16.92 -6.01
N ASN A 49 -6.50 16.35 -5.65
CA ASN A 49 -5.36 17.10 -5.09
C ASN A 49 -4.78 18.15 -6.07
N GLN A 50 -5.01 18.00 -7.38
CA GLN A 50 -4.60 18.98 -8.40
C GLN A 50 -5.64 20.06 -8.67
N LEU A 51 -6.87 19.93 -8.15
CA LEU A 51 -8.02 20.78 -8.47
C LEU A 51 -7.70 22.29 -8.40
N LYS A 52 -7.01 22.72 -7.33
CA LYS A 52 -6.65 24.13 -7.11
C LYS A 52 -5.59 24.62 -8.10
N LYS A 53 -4.61 23.78 -8.42
CA LYS A 53 -3.51 24.13 -9.34
C LYS A 53 -4.00 24.17 -10.79
N ASP A 54 -4.87 23.23 -11.14
CA ASP A 54 -5.43 23.14 -12.47
C ASP A 54 -6.39 24.31 -12.76
N ASN A 55 -7.32 24.57 -11.84
CA ASN A 55 -8.27 25.69 -11.93
C ASN A 55 -9.04 25.71 -13.26
N GLY A 56 -9.56 24.55 -13.68
CA GLY A 56 -10.46 24.41 -14.82
C GLY A 56 -9.78 24.39 -16.19
N LYS A 57 -8.44 24.28 -16.26
CA LYS A 57 -7.75 24.19 -17.57
C LYS A 57 -8.05 22.88 -18.29
N HIS A 58 -8.32 21.81 -17.54
CA HIS A 58 -8.67 20.50 -18.09
C HIS A 58 -10.15 20.15 -17.81
N ALA A 59 -11.05 21.09 -18.12
CA ALA A 59 -12.50 20.96 -17.91
C ALA A 59 -13.11 19.72 -18.59
N GLU A 60 -12.46 19.19 -19.63
CA GLU A 60 -12.86 17.97 -20.33
C GLU A 60 -12.65 16.67 -19.53
N ARG A 61 -11.86 16.70 -18.46
CA ARG A 61 -11.56 15.55 -17.59
C ARG A 61 -12.63 15.39 -16.50
N ILE A 62 -12.70 14.18 -15.95
CA ILE A 62 -13.49 13.88 -14.74
C ILE A 62 -12.57 13.94 -13.52
N ILE A 63 -13.04 14.59 -12.44
CA ILE A 63 -12.29 14.62 -11.18
C ILE A 63 -12.40 13.27 -10.48
N HIS A 64 -11.27 12.66 -10.13
CA HIS A 64 -11.24 11.40 -9.39
C HIS A 64 -10.67 11.55 -7.98
N PHE A 65 -11.01 10.56 -7.15
CA PHE A 65 -10.64 10.49 -5.74
C PHE A 65 -9.82 9.25 -5.36
N PHE A 66 -9.32 8.49 -6.34
CA PHE A 66 -8.31 7.44 -6.14
C PHE A 66 -6.98 8.05 -5.66
N LEU A 67 -6.96 8.45 -4.40
CA LEU A 67 -5.94 9.22 -3.69
C LEU A 67 -6.01 8.81 -2.21
N TYR A 68 -5.04 9.24 -1.41
CA TYR A 68 -5.21 9.13 0.05
C TYR A 68 -6.39 9.95 0.56
N ASP A 69 -7.21 9.37 1.45
CA ASP A 69 -8.38 10.01 2.09
C ASP A 69 -8.09 11.43 2.59
N TYR A 70 -6.94 11.68 3.24
CA TYR A 70 -6.60 13.00 3.77
C TYR A 70 -6.59 14.12 2.71
N ASN A 71 -6.39 13.78 1.43
CA ASN A 71 -6.43 14.77 0.35
C ASN A 71 -7.85 15.33 0.13
N PHE A 72 -8.88 14.53 0.43
CA PHE A 72 -10.28 14.83 0.13
C PHE A 72 -11.23 14.70 1.31
N GLU A 73 -10.78 14.34 2.51
CA GLU A 73 -11.60 14.27 3.73
C GLU A 73 -12.36 15.59 3.98
N LYS A 74 -11.76 16.71 3.61
CA LYS A 74 -12.37 18.06 3.64
C LYS A 74 -13.65 18.20 2.79
N ILE A 75 -13.87 17.38 1.76
CA ILE A 75 -15.13 17.35 1.01
C ILE A 75 -16.26 16.85 1.89
N TRP A 76 -16.03 15.83 2.71
CA TRP A 76 -17.06 15.32 3.63
C TRP A 76 -17.49 16.44 4.59
N SER A 77 -16.54 17.12 5.20
CA SER A 77 -16.83 18.16 6.19
C SER A 77 -17.40 19.43 5.57
N ASN A 78 -16.93 19.85 4.40
CA ASN A 78 -17.28 21.15 3.79
C ASN A 78 -17.50 21.06 2.27
N PRO A 79 -18.50 20.30 1.79
CA PRO A 79 -18.66 20.02 0.36
C PRO A 79 -19.00 21.27 -0.47
N GLU A 80 -19.79 22.20 0.09
CA GLU A 80 -20.20 23.44 -0.58
C GLU A 80 -19.01 24.32 -1.01
N LEU A 81 -17.90 24.31 -0.25
CA LEU A 81 -16.69 25.08 -0.60
C LEU A 81 -16.05 24.62 -1.91
N TYR A 82 -16.29 23.38 -2.32
CA TYR A 82 -15.71 22.80 -3.53
C TYR A 82 -16.63 22.83 -4.73
N LEU A 83 -17.92 23.16 -4.55
CA LEU A 83 -18.94 23.11 -5.61
C LEU A 83 -18.51 23.93 -6.84
N LYS A 84 -18.18 25.21 -6.66
CA LYS A 84 -17.75 26.08 -7.77
C LYS A 84 -16.53 25.54 -8.53
N SER A 85 -15.58 24.91 -7.83
CA SER A 85 -14.39 24.37 -8.47
C SER A 85 -14.69 23.08 -9.22
N LEU A 86 -15.48 22.18 -8.63
CA LEU A 86 -15.82 20.89 -9.22
C LEU A 86 -16.78 21.02 -10.41
N SER A 87 -17.73 21.97 -10.37
CA SER A 87 -18.67 22.23 -11.47
C SER A 87 -18.03 22.74 -12.76
N GLN A 88 -16.73 23.05 -12.77
CA GLN A 88 -16.01 23.44 -13.99
C GLN A 88 -15.63 22.24 -14.86
N TYR A 89 -15.68 21.03 -14.33
CA TYR A 89 -15.25 19.81 -15.00
C TYR A 89 -16.45 19.02 -15.51
N LYS A 90 -16.20 18.16 -16.50
CA LYS A 90 -17.20 17.30 -17.14
C LYS A 90 -18.02 16.46 -16.16
N GLY A 91 -17.40 16.08 -15.04
CA GLY A 91 -18.04 15.39 -13.95
C GLY A 91 -17.06 15.07 -12.83
N ILE A 92 -17.56 14.41 -11.80
CA ILE A 92 -16.76 13.92 -10.69
C ILE A 92 -17.06 12.44 -10.43
N LEU A 93 -16.06 11.70 -9.98
CA LEU A 93 -16.31 10.47 -9.26
C LEU A 93 -16.73 10.79 -7.82
N THR A 94 -17.47 9.91 -7.15
CA THR A 94 -17.68 10.06 -5.71
C THR A 94 -16.36 9.88 -4.95
N PRO A 95 -16.17 10.55 -3.79
CA PRO A 95 -15.01 10.33 -2.94
C PRO A 95 -14.86 8.85 -2.55
N ASP A 96 -13.69 8.27 -2.83
CA ASP A 96 -13.38 6.86 -2.57
C ASP A 96 -12.75 6.68 -1.20
N PHE A 97 -13.55 6.85 -0.15
CA PHE A 97 -13.08 6.64 1.23
C PHE A 97 -12.62 5.20 1.41
N SER A 98 -11.42 5.04 1.97
CA SER A 98 -10.73 3.75 2.07
C SER A 98 -11.62 2.66 2.69
N MET A 99 -11.60 1.46 2.12
CA MET A 99 -12.26 0.28 2.67
C MET A 99 -11.29 -0.90 2.61
N TYR A 100 -10.73 -1.30 3.75
CA TYR A 100 -9.81 -2.44 3.83
C TYR A 100 -10.44 -3.65 4.51
N LEU A 101 -9.95 -4.85 4.20
CA LEU A 101 -10.32 -6.10 4.89
C LEU A 101 -10.16 -5.99 6.41
N GLU A 102 -9.12 -5.29 6.86
CA GLU A 102 -8.78 -5.11 8.27
C GLU A 102 -9.64 -4.06 8.98
N MET A 103 -10.41 -3.25 8.23
CA MET A 103 -11.29 -2.26 8.85
C MET A 103 -12.50 -2.95 9.50
N PRO A 104 -12.93 -2.52 10.70
CA PRO A 104 -14.22 -2.90 11.26
C PRO A 104 -15.37 -2.66 10.27
N TYR A 105 -16.29 -3.62 10.19
CA TYR A 105 -17.46 -3.57 9.30
C TYR A 105 -18.23 -2.24 9.40
N THR A 106 -18.36 -1.67 10.60
CA THR A 106 -19.01 -0.37 10.82
C THR A 106 -18.31 0.79 10.10
N LEU A 107 -16.98 0.80 10.03
CA LEU A 107 -16.23 1.82 9.29
C LEU A 107 -16.39 1.62 7.78
N GLN A 108 -16.41 0.38 7.31
CA GLN A 108 -16.66 0.07 5.90
C GLN A 108 -18.05 0.58 5.45
N LEU A 109 -19.08 0.32 6.26
CA LEU A 109 -20.44 0.84 6.04
C LEU A 109 -20.48 2.37 6.09
N TYR A 110 -19.85 2.98 7.09
CA TYR A 110 -19.78 4.44 7.22
C TYR A 110 -19.09 5.09 6.02
N ASN A 111 -18.03 4.47 5.49
CA ASN A 111 -17.29 4.99 4.33
C ASN A 111 -18.12 4.89 3.05
N THR A 112 -18.91 3.84 2.89
CA THR A 112 -19.92 3.75 1.82
C THR A 112 -20.97 4.85 1.97
N PHE A 113 -21.48 5.09 3.18
CA PHE A 113 -22.43 6.18 3.44
C PHE A 113 -21.83 7.54 3.07
N ARG A 114 -20.61 7.85 3.52
CA ARG A 114 -19.91 9.11 3.20
C ARG A 114 -19.75 9.31 1.71
N ASN A 115 -19.35 8.26 1.00
CA ASN A 115 -19.23 8.26 -0.46
C ASN A 115 -20.57 8.64 -1.11
N ARG A 116 -21.65 7.93 -0.80
CA ARG A 116 -22.97 8.14 -1.42
C ARG A 116 -23.59 9.47 -1.06
N TRP A 117 -23.46 9.90 0.20
CA TRP A 117 -23.95 11.20 0.64
C TRP A 117 -23.25 12.36 -0.07
N CYS A 118 -21.92 12.31 -0.23
CA CYS A 118 -21.19 13.29 -1.03
C CYS A 118 -21.66 13.29 -2.49
N GLY A 119 -21.90 12.11 -3.06
CA GLY A 119 -22.43 11.99 -4.41
C GLY A 119 -23.82 12.61 -4.57
N ALA A 120 -24.75 12.26 -3.69
CA ALA A 120 -26.10 12.82 -3.68
C ALA A 120 -26.08 14.34 -3.48
N PHE A 121 -25.18 14.85 -2.62
CA PHE A 121 -24.97 16.29 -2.46
C PHE A 121 -24.59 16.98 -3.76
N PHE A 122 -23.53 16.54 -4.43
CA PHE A 122 -23.09 17.20 -5.67
C PHE A 122 -24.08 17.02 -6.82
N ALA A 123 -24.72 15.84 -6.93
CA ALA A 123 -25.78 15.59 -7.90
C ALA A 123 -26.98 16.53 -7.69
N SER A 124 -27.39 16.77 -6.43
CA SER A 124 -28.46 17.72 -6.10
C SER A 124 -28.14 19.18 -6.49
N LYS A 125 -26.87 19.49 -6.74
CA LYS A 125 -26.37 20.79 -7.18
C LYS A 125 -26.11 20.85 -8.70
N GLY A 126 -26.50 19.81 -9.44
CA GLY A 126 -26.37 19.75 -10.90
C GLY A 126 -24.98 19.34 -11.40
N VAL A 127 -24.12 18.78 -10.55
CA VAL A 127 -22.86 18.19 -10.99
C VAL A 127 -23.13 16.77 -11.50
N HIS A 128 -22.56 16.38 -12.63
CA HIS A 128 -22.58 14.98 -13.06
C HIS A 128 -21.68 14.14 -12.15
N VAL A 129 -22.27 13.20 -11.42
CA VAL A 129 -21.58 12.37 -10.43
C VAL A 129 -21.61 10.92 -10.87
N ILE A 130 -20.43 10.30 -11.01
CA ILE A 130 -20.28 8.87 -11.25
C ILE A 130 -19.93 8.19 -9.92
N PRO A 131 -20.73 7.24 -9.43
CA PRO A 131 -20.41 6.49 -8.22
C PRO A 131 -19.16 5.61 -8.40
N THR A 132 -18.17 5.83 -7.53
CA THR A 132 -17.07 4.90 -7.29
C THR A 132 -17.57 3.76 -6.42
N VAL A 133 -17.23 2.54 -6.79
CA VAL A 133 -17.62 1.32 -6.07
C VAL A 133 -16.37 0.64 -5.55
N SER A 134 -16.34 0.47 -4.23
CA SER A 134 -15.27 -0.19 -3.49
C SER A 134 -15.90 -1.24 -2.57
N TRP A 135 -15.21 -2.35 -2.37
CA TRP A 135 -15.66 -3.48 -1.56
C TRP A 135 -14.48 -4.10 -0.82
N THR A 136 -14.80 -4.91 0.19
CA THR A 136 -13.86 -5.72 0.96
C THR A 136 -14.17 -7.20 0.72
N ASP A 137 -14.65 -7.93 1.72
CA ASP A 137 -15.13 -9.31 1.63
C ASP A 137 -16.64 -9.36 1.31
N GLU A 138 -17.21 -10.57 1.23
CA GLU A 138 -18.62 -10.78 0.91
C GLU A 138 -19.59 -10.11 1.89
N LYS A 139 -19.17 -9.79 3.12
CA LYS A 139 -20.03 -9.10 4.09
C LYS A 139 -20.32 -7.69 3.61
N SER A 140 -19.36 -7.03 2.96
CA SER A 140 -19.54 -5.68 2.44
C SER A 140 -20.61 -5.58 1.34
N PHE A 141 -20.89 -6.68 0.65
CA PHE A 141 -21.84 -6.72 -0.47
C PHE A 141 -23.28 -6.37 -0.06
N GLU A 142 -23.60 -6.47 1.23
CA GLU A 142 -24.91 -6.08 1.76
C GLU A 142 -25.18 -4.58 1.57
N PHE A 143 -24.13 -3.74 1.61
CA PHE A 143 -24.26 -2.28 1.58
C PHE A 143 -23.47 -1.60 0.47
N CYS A 144 -22.34 -2.14 0.00
CA CYS A 144 -21.41 -1.40 -0.87
C CYS A 144 -22.01 -1.03 -2.24
N PHE A 145 -23.02 -1.76 -2.70
CA PHE A 145 -23.75 -1.47 -3.94
C PHE A 145 -25.00 -0.62 -3.76
N LYS A 146 -25.40 -0.34 -2.51
CA LYS A 146 -26.59 0.47 -2.23
C LYS A 146 -26.33 1.95 -2.52
N GLY A 147 -27.40 2.70 -2.77
CA GLY A 147 -27.32 4.10 -3.16
C GLY A 147 -26.88 4.33 -4.60
N ILE A 148 -26.82 3.28 -5.43
CA ILE A 148 -26.51 3.37 -6.86
C ILE A 148 -27.71 2.89 -7.66
N GLU A 149 -28.18 3.74 -8.57
CA GLU A 149 -29.26 3.39 -9.48
C GLU A 149 -28.84 2.29 -10.46
N LYS A 150 -29.74 1.34 -10.73
CA LYS A 150 -29.49 0.27 -11.70
C LYS A 150 -29.23 0.86 -13.09
N GLY A 151 -28.29 0.27 -13.83
CA GLY A 151 -27.89 0.76 -15.15
C GLY A 151 -27.05 2.04 -15.10
N SER A 152 -26.62 2.51 -13.93
CA SER A 152 -25.72 3.66 -13.82
C SER A 152 -24.33 3.35 -14.41
N ILE A 153 -23.63 4.40 -14.84
CA ILE A 153 -22.18 4.37 -15.00
C ILE A 153 -21.55 4.25 -13.61
N VAL A 154 -20.53 3.41 -13.47
CA VAL A 154 -19.77 3.23 -12.22
C VAL A 154 -18.27 3.35 -12.48
N ALA A 155 -17.51 3.67 -11.44
CA ALA A 155 -16.05 3.67 -11.48
C ALA A 155 -15.46 2.68 -10.46
N VAL A 156 -14.38 2.00 -10.84
CA VAL A 156 -13.59 1.09 -10.00
C VAL A 156 -12.11 1.36 -10.21
N SER A 157 -11.27 0.95 -9.26
CA SER A 157 -9.81 0.99 -9.40
C SER A 157 -9.22 -0.39 -9.15
N THR A 158 -8.41 -0.87 -10.09
CA THR A 158 -7.62 -2.12 -9.93
C THR A 158 -6.25 -1.86 -9.34
N TYR A 159 -5.85 -0.60 -9.17
CA TYR A 159 -4.49 -0.20 -8.81
C TYR A 159 -3.93 -0.94 -7.58
N MET A 160 -4.71 -1.03 -6.49
CA MET A 160 -4.28 -1.68 -5.24
C MET A 160 -4.44 -3.22 -5.23
N PHE A 161 -4.97 -3.78 -6.30
CA PHE A 161 -5.23 -5.22 -6.41
C PHE A 161 -4.19 -5.95 -7.27
N HIS A 162 -3.29 -5.22 -7.92
CA HIS A 162 -2.16 -5.81 -8.66
C HIS A 162 -0.99 -6.18 -7.74
N GLU A 163 -0.11 -7.05 -8.22
CA GLU A 163 1.14 -7.39 -7.52
C GLU A 163 1.99 -6.12 -7.31
N SER A 164 2.43 -5.91 -6.07
CA SER A 164 3.23 -4.75 -5.68
C SER A 164 4.11 -5.08 -4.48
N ASP A 165 5.30 -4.50 -4.39
CA ASP A 165 6.16 -4.51 -3.20
C ASP A 165 6.31 -5.91 -2.55
N HIS A 166 6.60 -6.93 -3.35
CA HIS A 166 6.77 -8.31 -2.89
C HIS A 166 5.52 -8.95 -2.26
N HIS A 167 4.34 -8.49 -2.66
CA HIS A 167 3.05 -9.09 -2.32
C HIS A 167 2.32 -9.49 -3.59
N LYS A 168 1.75 -10.70 -3.60
CA LYS A 168 0.94 -11.19 -4.72
C LYS A 168 -0.22 -10.25 -5.02
N ASP A 169 -0.76 -10.36 -6.23
CA ASP A 169 -2.03 -9.70 -6.55
C ASP A 169 -3.17 -10.18 -5.64
N GLN A 170 -4.23 -9.38 -5.58
CA GLN A 170 -5.48 -9.67 -4.87
C GLN A 170 -6.63 -9.86 -5.87
N LYS A 171 -6.34 -10.47 -7.04
CA LYS A 171 -7.28 -10.56 -8.16
C LYS A 171 -8.58 -11.26 -7.78
N GLU A 172 -8.52 -12.36 -7.04
CA GLU A 172 -9.73 -13.12 -6.66
C GLU A 172 -10.68 -12.27 -5.81
N LEU A 173 -10.15 -11.51 -4.85
CA LEU A 173 -10.90 -10.59 -4.02
C LEU A 173 -11.57 -9.49 -4.85
N PHE A 174 -10.80 -8.89 -5.79
CA PHE A 174 -11.35 -7.91 -6.71
C PHE A 174 -12.48 -8.52 -7.56
N MET A 175 -12.21 -9.65 -8.21
CA MET A 175 -13.14 -10.28 -9.15
C MET A 175 -14.43 -10.74 -8.46
N ASN A 176 -14.38 -11.18 -7.19
CA ASN A 176 -15.57 -11.55 -6.44
C ASN A 176 -16.52 -10.36 -6.25
N GLY A 177 -16.02 -9.22 -5.77
CA GLY A 177 -16.86 -8.02 -5.62
C GLY A 177 -17.23 -7.38 -6.94
N TYR A 178 -16.35 -7.42 -7.94
CA TYR A 178 -16.65 -6.94 -9.29
C TYR A 178 -17.79 -7.71 -9.94
N ASN A 179 -17.77 -9.05 -9.89
CA ASN A 179 -18.85 -9.87 -10.41
C ASN A 179 -20.17 -9.64 -9.66
N ARG A 180 -20.11 -9.43 -8.33
CA ARG A 180 -21.31 -9.07 -7.56
C ARG A 180 -21.84 -7.69 -7.95
N MET A 181 -20.97 -6.71 -8.13
CA MET A 181 -21.29 -5.36 -8.62
C MET A 181 -22.06 -5.42 -9.94
N LEU A 182 -21.59 -6.22 -10.91
CA LEU A 182 -22.25 -6.41 -12.19
C LEU A 182 -23.70 -6.90 -12.01
N SER A 183 -23.94 -7.83 -11.09
CA SER A 183 -25.28 -8.40 -10.86
C SER A 183 -26.22 -7.49 -10.08
N GLU A 184 -25.70 -6.65 -9.17
CA GLU A 184 -26.52 -5.77 -8.32
C GLU A 184 -26.88 -4.46 -9.02
N ILE A 185 -25.91 -3.87 -9.72
CA ILE A 185 -26.04 -2.56 -10.36
C ILE A 185 -26.40 -2.68 -11.83
N GLU A 186 -26.03 -3.78 -12.50
CA GLU A 186 -26.21 -3.94 -13.96
C GLU A 186 -25.66 -2.72 -14.74
N PRO A 187 -24.40 -2.29 -14.50
CA PRO A 187 -23.91 -1.01 -14.99
C PRO A 187 -23.85 -0.96 -16.52
N GLU A 188 -24.22 0.18 -17.10
CA GLU A 188 -24.16 0.37 -18.56
C GLU A 188 -22.73 0.57 -19.05
N LYS A 189 -21.88 1.20 -18.22
CA LYS A 189 -20.46 1.48 -18.47
C LYS A 189 -19.69 1.37 -17.17
N ILE A 190 -18.45 0.89 -17.25
CA ILE A 190 -17.57 0.74 -16.10
C ILE A 190 -16.27 1.46 -16.40
N ILE A 191 -16.01 2.56 -15.70
CA ILE A 191 -14.73 3.25 -15.75
C ILE A 191 -13.74 2.49 -14.87
N CYS A 192 -12.72 1.89 -15.46
CA CYS A 192 -11.65 1.20 -14.73
C CYS A 192 -10.41 2.07 -14.69
N TYR A 193 -10.04 2.55 -13.51
CA TYR A 193 -8.79 3.26 -13.27
C TYR A 193 -7.66 2.26 -12.98
N SER A 194 -6.55 2.38 -13.71
CA SER A 194 -5.49 1.37 -13.80
C SER A 194 -5.86 0.15 -14.66
N GLU A 195 -4.87 -0.70 -14.92
CA GLU A 195 -4.96 -1.84 -15.83
C GLU A 195 -6.09 -2.81 -15.42
N PRO A 196 -7.08 -3.10 -16.28
CA PRO A 196 -8.13 -4.06 -15.99
C PRO A 196 -7.58 -5.48 -15.90
N PHE A 197 -8.13 -6.32 -15.02
CA PHE A 197 -7.88 -7.75 -15.10
C PHE A 197 -8.53 -8.33 -16.36
N TYR A 198 -7.86 -9.30 -16.99
CA TYR A 198 -8.34 -9.95 -18.22
C TYR A 198 -9.75 -10.53 -18.09
N GLU A 199 -10.10 -11.01 -16.89
CA GLU A 199 -11.39 -11.63 -16.59
C GLU A 199 -12.54 -10.63 -16.37
N MET A 200 -12.27 -9.32 -16.35
CA MET A 200 -13.30 -8.29 -16.19
C MET A 200 -14.25 -8.27 -17.40
N LYS A 201 -15.55 -8.32 -17.11
CA LYS A 201 -16.65 -8.35 -18.10
C LYS A 201 -17.49 -7.07 -18.05
N GLY A 202 -18.10 -6.71 -19.17
CA GLY A 202 -18.96 -5.53 -19.29
C GLY A 202 -18.40 -4.53 -20.28
N ASP A 203 -19.03 -3.36 -20.39
CA ASP A 203 -18.55 -2.27 -21.23
C ASP A 203 -17.54 -1.41 -20.44
N ILE A 204 -16.27 -1.79 -20.52
CA ILE A 204 -15.19 -1.20 -19.72
C ILE A 204 -14.53 -0.06 -20.48
N ILE A 205 -14.50 1.11 -19.85
CA ILE A 205 -13.69 2.26 -20.25
C ILE A 205 -12.40 2.22 -19.43
N TYR A 206 -11.32 1.77 -20.06
CA TYR A 206 -9.99 1.80 -19.45
C TYR A 206 -9.47 3.24 -19.35
N VAL A 207 -9.05 3.64 -18.15
CA VAL A 207 -8.36 4.89 -17.88
C VAL A 207 -6.96 4.59 -17.40
N ASP A 208 -5.98 4.99 -18.20
CA ASP A 208 -4.57 4.85 -17.87
C ASP A 208 -4.18 5.72 -16.68
N TYR A 209 -3.60 5.07 -15.67
CA TYR A 209 -3.13 5.68 -14.43
C TYR A 209 -2.06 6.76 -14.68
N GLU A 210 -1.02 6.42 -15.44
CA GLU A 210 0.12 7.30 -15.66
C GLU A 210 -0.28 8.50 -16.50
N LEU A 211 -1.05 8.30 -17.59
CA LEU A 211 -1.52 9.40 -18.45
C LEU A 211 -2.51 10.33 -17.74
N SER A 212 -3.23 9.82 -16.73
CA SER A 212 -4.08 10.64 -15.86
C SER A 212 -3.30 11.34 -14.73
N SER A 213 -2.02 11.05 -14.56
CA SER A 213 -1.18 11.67 -13.54
C SER A 213 -0.84 13.13 -13.87
N TRP A 214 -0.45 13.88 -12.83
CA TRP A 214 -0.06 15.27 -12.95
C TRP A 214 1.14 15.51 -13.89
N LYS A 215 1.96 14.47 -14.13
CA LYS A 215 3.15 14.53 -14.99
C LYS A 215 2.80 14.91 -16.43
N TYR A 216 1.62 14.50 -16.90
CA TYR A 216 1.19 14.67 -18.29
C TYR A 216 0.13 15.76 -18.48
N LEU A 217 -0.07 16.63 -17.49
CA LEU A 217 -0.99 17.78 -17.60
C LEU A 217 -0.47 18.89 -18.54
N SER A 218 0.83 18.93 -18.83
CA SER A 218 1.42 19.92 -19.75
C SER A 218 1.63 19.38 -21.17
N SER A 219 1.47 18.07 -21.37
CA SER A 219 1.69 17.41 -22.66
C SER A 219 0.40 17.34 -23.46
N ASN A 220 0.47 17.68 -24.75
CA ASN A 220 -0.57 17.35 -25.73
C ASN A 220 -0.53 15.83 -25.97
N ILE A 221 -1.12 15.04 -25.07
CA ILE A 221 -1.22 13.59 -25.22
C ILE A 221 -2.14 13.31 -26.40
N SER A 222 -1.61 12.59 -27.39
CA SER A 222 -2.40 12.14 -28.53
C SER A 222 -3.45 11.12 -28.06
N PRO A 223 -4.75 11.28 -28.38
CA PRO A 223 -5.81 10.37 -27.94
C PRO A 223 -5.61 8.91 -28.37
N TYR A 224 -4.75 8.65 -29.37
CA TYR A 224 -4.43 7.31 -29.87
C TYR A 224 -3.57 6.47 -28.91
N LEU A 225 -3.03 7.04 -27.83
CA LEU A 225 -2.27 6.31 -26.80
C LEU A 225 -3.14 5.53 -25.81
N THR A 226 -4.47 5.66 -25.86
CA THR A 226 -5.42 5.06 -24.90
C THR A 226 -6.02 3.73 -25.35
N LYS A 227 -5.61 3.19 -26.50
CA LYS A 227 -5.96 1.81 -26.88
C LYS A 227 -4.75 0.91 -26.61
N PRO A 228 -4.73 0.11 -25.53
CA PRO A 228 -3.84 -1.03 -25.49
C PRO A 228 -4.31 -2.04 -26.54
N ASP A 229 -3.40 -2.49 -27.41
CA ASP A 229 -3.50 -3.85 -27.92
C ASP A 229 -3.35 -4.78 -26.71
N ILE A 230 -4.20 -5.79 -26.59
CA ILE A 230 -4.24 -6.69 -25.41
C ILE A 230 -2.91 -7.45 -25.21
N ASN A 231 -2.03 -7.39 -26.21
CA ASN A 231 -0.72 -8.03 -26.26
C ASN A 231 0.44 -7.16 -25.74
N ASP A 232 0.23 -5.87 -25.49
CA ASP A 232 1.28 -4.94 -25.03
C ASP A 232 1.28 -4.75 -23.49
N ILE A 233 0.95 -5.81 -22.75
CA ILE A 233 1.02 -5.87 -21.28
C ILE A 233 2.49 -5.76 -20.86
N ILE A 234 3.00 -4.54 -20.84
CA ILE A 234 4.28 -4.18 -20.24
C ILE A 234 3.98 -3.90 -18.78
N ILE A 235 4.42 -4.80 -17.90
CA ILE A 235 4.50 -4.60 -16.45
C ILE A 235 5.34 -3.33 -16.22
N LYS A 236 4.70 -2.20 -15.93
CA LYS A 236 5.38 -0.94 -15.62
C LYS A 236 5.51 -0.80 -14.11
N SER A 237 6.75 -0.59 -13.68
CA SER A 237 7.14 -0.32 -12.29
C SER A 237 6.49 0.97 -11.78
N TYR A 238 5.63 0.81 -10.77
CA TYR A 238 4.70 1.81 -10.25
C TYR A 238 5.35 3.03 -9.61
N GLY A 239 4.71 4.19 -9.80
CA GLY A 239 4.93 5.42 -9.03
C GLY A 239 3.67 5.86 -8.27
N TYR A 240 3.86 6.33 -7.04
CA TYR A 240 2.87 6.85 -6.07
C TYR A 240 1.75 5.91 -5.60
N VAL A 241 1.90 5.45 -4.35
CA VAL A 241 0.89 4.74 -3.56
C VAL A 241 -0.40 5.55 -3.48
N CYS A 242 -1.48 5.00 -4.04
CA CYS A 242 -2.85 5.42 -3.78
C CYS A 242 -3.40 4.58 -2.62
N LYS A 243 -4.53 4.97 -2.00
CA LYS A 243 -5.31 4.06 -1.15
C LYS A 243 -6.54 3.60 -1.94
N GLY A 244 -7.03 2.41 -1.64
CA GLY A 244 -8.08 1.73 -2.38
C GLY A 244 -8.62 0.54 -1.59
N GLY A 245 -9.31 -0.37 -2.26
CA GLY A 245 -9.82 -1.62 -1.66
C GLY A 245 -8.74 -2.68 -1.44
N GLY A 246 -9.15 -3.83 -0.89
CA GLY A 246 -8.26 -4.97 -0.62
C GLY A 246 -7.77 -5.03 0.83
N SER A 247 -6.72 -5.79 1.08
CA SER A 247 -5.97 -5.73 2.34
C SER A 247 -5.14 -4.45 2.41
N ALA A 248 -5.11 -3.80 3.57
CA ALA A 248 -4.22 -2.69 3.87
C ALA A 248 -2.74 -3.07 3.80
N PHE A 249 -2.42 -4.37 3.89
CA PHE A 249 -1.08 -4.93 3.82
C PHE A 249 -0.72 -5.52 2.45
N GLY A 250 -1.58 -5.39 1.45
CA GLY A 250 -1.41 -6.03 0.14
C GLY A 250 -1.81 -7.52 0.11
N GLY A 251 -1.63 -8.18 -1.03
CA GLY A 251 -1.88 -9.62 -1.14
C GLY A 251 -0.87 -10.44 -0.35
N GLU A 252 -0.87 -11.77 -0.45
CA GLU A 252 0.08 -12.59 0.33
C GLU A 252 1.53 -12.21 0.03
N TRP A 253 2.35 -12.06 1.08
CA TRP A 253 3.77 -11.81 0.89
C TRP A 253 4.45 -12.93 0.11
N LYS A 254 5.37 -12.52 -0.75
CA LYS A 254 6.15 -13.34 -1.65
C LYS A 254 7.62 -12.96 -1.45
N PRO A 255 8.47 -13.90 -1.03
CA PRO A 255 9.90 -13.65 -0.91
C PRO A 255 10.49 -13.05 -2.18
N LYS A 256 11.35 -12.04 -2.04
CA LYS A 256 12.06 -11.45 -3.18
C LYS A 256 13.22 -12.30 -3.67
N ASP A 257 13.86 -13.04 -2.77
CA ASP A 257 15.08 -13.79 -3.01
C ASP A 257 15.26 -14.96 -2.01
N LYS A 258 16.40 -15.66 -2.09
CA LYS A 258 16.70 -16.79 -1.22
C LYS A 258 16.93 -16.44 0.25
N ASN A 259 17.43 -15.23 0.55
CA ASN A 259 17.54 -14.77 1.92
C ASN A 259 16.14 -14.61 2.51
N SER A 260 15.22 -13.95 1.80
CA SER A 260 13.84 -13.78 2.26
C SER A 260 13.07 -15.11 2.27
N GLU A 261 13.30 -16.01 1.31
CA GLU A 261 12.61 -17.32 1.25
C GLU A 261 12.80 -18.14 2.53
N ARG A 262 13.92 -17.94 3.24
CA ARG A 262 14.22 -18.64 4.50
C ARG A 262 13.15 -18.45 5.57
N PHE A 263 12.38 -17.36 5.53
CA PHE A 263 11.31 -17.09 6.48
C PHE A 263 10.11 -18.04 6.36
N LEU A 264 10.10 -18.88 5.33
CA LEU A 264 9.11 -19.94 5.14
C LEU A 264 9.80 -21.30 5.19
N GLY A 265 9.28 -22.23 6.00
CA GLY A 265 9.91 -23.52 6.26
C GLY A 265 8.94 -24.60 6.73
N GLU A 266 9.49 -25.74 7.13
CA GLU A 266 8.67 -26.86 7.62
C GLU A 266 8.07 -26.53 8.99
N PRO A 267 6.76 -26.71 9.19
CA PRO A 267 6.11 -26.34 10.44
C PRO A 267 6.69 -27.00 11.70
N ASN A 268 6.80 -26.22 12.78
CA ASN A 268 7.27 -26.64 14.11
C ASN A 268 8.70 -27.22 14.13
N THR A 269 9.58 -26.64 13.31
CA THR A 269 10.97 -27.07 13.20
C THR A 269 11.92 -25.91 13.50
N ILE A 270 13.11 -26.23 13.98
CA ILE A 270 14.27 -25.34 13.89
C ILE A 270 15.08 -25.73 12.66
N ARG A 271 15.53 -24.74 11.91
CA ARG A 271 16.43 -24.92 10.77
C ARG A 271 17.60 -23.96 10.83
N GLU A 272 18.77 -24.48 10.52
CA GLU A 272 19.96 -23.68 10.25
C GLU A 272 19.95 -23.19 8.78
N ASN A 273 20.06 -21.89 8.60
CA ASN A 273 20.10 -21.20 7.30
C ASN A 273 21.35 -20.31 7.22
N THR A 274 21.75 -19.95 6.00
CA THR A 274 22.90 -19.07 5.76
C THR A 274 22.42 -17.79 5.08
N VAL A 275 22.60 -16.63 5.70
CA VAL A 275 22.29 -15.35 5.06
C VAL A 275 23.48 -14.89 4.22
N LYS A 276 23.25 -14.64 2.92
CA LYS A 276 24.28 -14.17 1.97
C LYS A 276 24.27 -12.65 1.86
N THR A 277 25.45 -12.04 1.91
CA THR A 277 25.66 -10.61 1.68
C THR A 277 26.74 -10.42 0.61
N THR A 278 26.96 -9.19 0.13
CA THR A 278 28.08 -8.91 -0.79
C THR A 278 29.46 -9.20 -0.18
N LYS A 279 29.56 -9.28 1.15
CA LYS A 279 30.81 -9.45 1.91
C LYS A 279 31.03 -10.83 2.49
N GLY A 280 30.12 -11.77 2.23
CA GLY A 280 30.25 -13.15 2.69
C GLY A 280 28.90 -13.73 3.10
N SER A 281 28.89 -14.39 4.24
CA SER A 281 27.67 -14.92 4.83
C SER A 281 27.81 -15.13 6.32
N TYR A 282 26.69 -15.16 7.01
CA TYR A 282 26.58 -15.60 8.40
C TYR A 282 25.46 -16.63 8.52
N ASP A 283 25.54 -17.47 9.54
CA ASP A 283 24.55 -18.50 9.80
C ASP A 283 23.52 -18.02 10.82
N VAL A 284 22.29 -18.47 10.62
CA VAL A 284 21.14 -18.17 11.48
C VAL A 284 20.38 -19.46 11.78
N LEU A 285 19.71 -19.50 12.94
CA LEU A 285 18.74 -20.55 13.25
C LEU A 285 17.34 -19.94 13.22
N ASP A 286 16.47 -20.44 12.35
CA ASP A 286 15.07 -20.02 12.25
C ASP A 286 14.16 -21.07 12.87
N TYR A 287 13.23 -20.63 13.71
CA TYR A 287 12.15 -21.49 14.21
C TYR A 287 10.84 -21.16 13.49
N TYR A 288 10.23 -22.18 12.87
CA TYR A 288 8.96 -22.05 12.15
C TYR A 288 7.78 -22.51 12.98
N ASN A 289 6.71 -21.70 13.02
CA ASN A 289 5.46 -22.06 13.68
C ASN A 289 4.68 -23.14 12.91
N LYS A 290 3.49 -23.49 13.41
CA LYS A 290 2.58 -24.47 12.78
C LYS A 290 2.16 -24.15 11.33
N ASP A 291 2.27 -22.90 10.92
CA ASP A 291 1.91 -22.42 9.58
C ASP A 291 3.15 -22.32 8.67
N GLY A 292 4.32 -22.75 9.15
CA GLY A 292 5.58 -22.72 8.41
C GLY A 292 6.22 -21.34 8.32
N LYS A 293 5.78 -20.37 9.13
CA LYS A 293 6.35 -19.01 9.21
C LYS A 293 7.40 -18.94 10.30
N ALA A 294 8.58 -18.40 10.00
CA ALA A 294 9.62 -18.18 11.00
C ALA A 294 9.16 -17.12 12.01
N ILE A 295 9.08 -17.46 13.30
CA ILE A 295 8.63 -16.55 14.37
C ILE A 295 9.73 -16.21 15.38
N ALA A 296 10.89 -16.86 15.26
CA ALA A 296 12.10 -16.54 16.01
C ALA A 296 13.31 -16.86 15.14
N GLU A 297 14.35 -16.04 15.24
CA GLU A 297 15.62 -16.20 14.53
C GLU A 297 16.77 -15.99 15.52
N ARG A 298 17.81 -16.81 15.47
CA ARG A 298 19.07 -16.62 16.19
C ARG A 298 20.16 -16.29 15.19
N HIS A 299 20.85 -15.18 15.39
CA HIS A 299 22.07 -14.86 14.65
C HIS A 299 23.29 -15.47 15.34
N LEU A 300 24.12 -16.18 14.57
CA LEU A 300 25.40 -16.74 15.02
C LEU A 300 26.57 -15.81 14.65
N THR A 301 26.35 -14.51 14.86
CA THR A 301 27.32 -13.44 14.61
C THR A 301 26.93 -12.21 15.43
N ASP A 302 27.90 -11.36 15.76
CA ASP A 302 27.66 -10.01 16.30
C ASP A 302 27.58 -8.93 15.21
N HIS A 303 27.64 -9.30 13.92
CA HIS A 303 27.75 -8.39 12.77
C HIS A 303 28.94 -7.43 12.86
N ASN A 304 30.03 -7.84 13.52
CA ASN A 304 31.17 -7.01 13.91
C ASN A 304 30.78 -5.81 14.81
N LYS A 305 29.65 -5.92 15.54
CA LYS A 305 29.14 -4.93 16.49
C LYS A 305 29.00 -5.54 17.91
N PRO A 306 30.09 -6.02 18.54
CA PRO A 306 30.04 -6.66 19.86
C PRO A 306 29.56 -5.74 21.01
N HIS A 307 29.45 -4.44 20.74
CA HIS A 307 28.93 -3.45 21.68
C HIS A 307 27.40 -3.30 21.63
N LYS A 308 26.74 -3.82 20.58
CA LYS A 308 25.27 -3.80 20.40
C LYS A 308 24.64 -5.18 20.36
N HIS A 309 25.39 -6.17 19.89
CA HIS A 309 24.93 -7.54 19.78
C HIS A 309 25.82 -8.46 20.60
N SER A 310 25.22 -9.36 21.38
CA SER A 310 25.92 -10.56 21.83
C SER A 310 26.09 -11.52 20.66
N ASP A 311 27.07 -12.42 20.76
CA ASP A 311 27.22 -13.54 19.84
C ASP A 311 27.04 -14.86 20.62
N PRO A 312 25.93 -15.59 20.42
CA PRO A 312 24.79 -15.28 19.55
C PRO A 312 23.83 -14.23 20.13
N HIS A 313 22.85 -13.79 19.34
CA HIS A 313 21.67 -13.01 19.79
C HIS A 313 20.41 -13.43 19.04
N ASP A 314 19.23 -13.15 19.62
CA ASP A 314 17.95 -13.63 19.09
C ASP A 314 17.02 -12.50 18.68
N HIS A 315 16.09 -12.80 17.78
CA HIS A 315 15.03 -11.92 17.31
C HIS A 315 13.70 -12.66 17.36
N LEU A 316 12.63 -11.98 17.76
CA LEU A 316 11.27 -12.41 17.49
C LEU A 316 10.84 -11.88 16.13
N VAL A 317 10.12 -12.66 15.34
CA VAL A 317 9.66 -12.25 14.00
C VAL A 317 8.14 -12.14 14.00
N ASP A 318 7.65 -10.91 13.84
CA ASP A 318 6.22 -10.61 13.73
C ASP A 318 5.75 -10.78 12.28
N TRP A 319 4.49 -11.17 12.10
CA TRP A 319 3.83 -11.35 10.82
C TRP A 319 2.49 -10.62 10.72
N ASP A 320 2.12 -9.82 11.73
CA ASP A 320 0.85 -9.09 11.78
C ASP A 320 0.70 -8.09 10.61
N LYS A 321 1.81 -7.66 10.02
CA LYS A 321 1.85 -6.78 8.84
C LYS A 321 1.87 -7.53 7.50
N ASN A 322 1.61 -8.84 7.51
CA ASN A 322 1.59 -9.74 6.34
C ASN A 322 2.97 -10.06 5.71
N PHE A 323 4.08 -9.62 6.28
CA PHE A 323 5.46 -9.96 5.90
C PHE A 323 6.32 -10.19 7.16
N PRO A 324 7.50 -10.86 7.09
CA PRO A 324 8.34 -11.07 8.26
C PRO A 324 8.96 -9.75 8.74
N ASP A 325 8.73 -9.38 10.00
CA ASP A 325 9.20 -8.16 10.64
C ASP A 325 9.99 -8.52 11.92
N PRO A 326 11.33 -8.67 11.83
CA PRO A 326 12.16 -8.98 12.98
C PRO A 326 12.19 -7.81 13.97
N GLY A 327 11.87 -8.11 15.23
CA GLY A 327 11.97 -7.17 16.33
C GLY A 327 13.41 -6.86 16.71
N SER A 328 13.58 -6.02 17.73
CA SER A 328 14.89 -5.66 18.27
C SER A 328 15.66 -6.87 18.82
N PRO A 329 17.02 -6.84 18.79
CA PRO A 329 17.84 -7.94 19.26
C PRO A 329 17.66 -8.22 20.75
N ILE A 330 17.59 -9.49 21.11
CA ILE A 330 17.61 -10.02 22.46
C ILE A 330 19.03 -10.49 22.74
N ASN A 331 19.76 -9.67 23.49
CA ASN A 331 21.16 -9.90 23.81
C ASN A 331 21.35 -10.68 25.11
N TYR A 332 22.38 -11.49 25.13
CA TYR A 332 22.79 -12.30 26.26
C TYR A 332 24.03 -11.69 26.94
N THR A 333 23.86 -11.20 28.16
CA THR A 333 24.95 -10.60 28.98
C THR A 333 25.50 -11.55 30.04
N ASP A 334 24.82 -12.66 30.28
CA ASP A 334 25.19 -13.66 31.28
C ASP A 334 26.15 -14.69 30.70
N ASN A 335 26.99 -15.30 31.56
CA ASN A 335 27.92 -16.37 31.15
C ASN A 335 27.22 -17.66 30.69
N ILE A 336 25.90 -17.76 30.81
CA ILE A 336 25.09 -18.91 30.38
C ILE A 336 24.11 -18.40 29.34
N ILE A 337 24.36 -18.76 28.09
CA ILE A 337 23.50 -18.45 26.94
C ILE A 337 22.58 -19.65 26.74
N PRO A 338 21.25 -19.49 26.75
CA PRO A 338 20.33 -20.60 26.51
C PRO A 338 20.52 -21.15 25.09
N THR A 339 20.29 -22.45 24.90
CA THR A 339 20.22 -22.97 23.54
C THR A 339 19.03 -22.35 22.80
N PHE A 340 19.04 -22.38 21.47
CA PHE A 340 17.92 -21.80 20.72
C PHE A 340 16.63 -22.59 20.96
N GLU A 341 16.75 -23.89 21.18
CA GLU A 341 15.65 -24.75 21.61
C GLU A 341 15.07 -24.32 22.96
N GLU A 342 15.91 -23.95 23.92
CA GLU A 342 15.46 -23.47 25.23
C GLU A 342 14.73 -22.14 25.09
N PHE A 343 15.31 -21.19 24.35
CA PHE A 343 14.69 -19.90 24.05
C PHE A 343 13.30 -20.05 23.39
N VAL A 344 13.23 -20.85 22.32
CA VAL A 344 11.96 -21.12 21.63
C VAL A 344 10.98 -21.87 22.54
N SER A 345 11.46 -22.81 23.36
CA SER A 345 10.60 -23.56 24.28
C SER A 345 9.96 -22.68 25.34
N GLU A 346 10.65 -21.62 25.78
CA GLU A 346 10.09 -20.63 26.70
C GLU A 346 9.01 -19.76 26.04
N LEU A 347 9.14 -19.46 24.75
CA LEU A 347 8.17 -18.64 24.01
C LEU A 347 6.86 -19.37 23.71
N ILE A 348 6.92 -20.65 23.31
CA ILE A 348 5.79 -21.36 22.70
C ILE A 348 5.56 -22.79 23.20
N GLY A 349 6.42 -23.32 24.09
CA GLY A 349 6.34 -24.69 24.60
C GLY A 349 7.18 -25.71 23.81
N LYS A 350 6.91 -27.01 24.00
CA LYS A 350 7.78 -28.08 23.49
C LYS A 350 7.89 -28.09 21.95
N ILE A 351 9.12 -28.06 21.47
CA ILE A 351 9.52 -28.17 20.06
C ILE A 351 9.40 -29.64 19.61
N SER A 352 8.95 -29.87 18.37
CA SER A 352 8.81 -31.23 17.83
C SER A 352 10.10 -31.79 17.25
N ASP A 353 10.86 -31.04 16.44
CA ASP A 353 12.02 -31.59 15.70
C ASP A 353 13.06 -30.51 15.33
N TYR A 354 14.34 -30.90 15.22
CA TYR A 354 15.46 -30.08 14.72
C TYR A 354 15.90 -30.60 13.35
N ILE A 355 15.91 -29.75 12.33
CA ILE A 355 16.32 -30.11 10.96
C ILE A 355 17.66 -29.43 10.67
N THR A 356 18.73 -30.21 10.61
CA THR A 356 20.01 -29.75 10.06
C THR A 356 19.83 -29.48 8.57
N GLY A 357 20.12 -28.25 8.13
CA GLY A 357 19.82 -27.77 6.78
C GLY A 357 20.34 -28.69 5.67
N ASP A 358 19.54 -28.88 4.63
CA ASP A 358 20.00 -29.48 3.38
C ASP A 358 21.07 -28.54 2.77
N GLU A 359 22.34 -28.98 2.74
CA GLU A 359 23.50 -28.29 2.11
C GLU A 359 23.28 -27.83 0.65
N LYS A 360 22.12 -28.13 0.04
CA LYS A 360 21.83 -27.94 -1.37
C LYS A 360 21.14 -26.63 -1.72
N SER A 361 20.48 -25.91 -0.79
CA SER A 361 19.58 -24.80 -1.19
C SER A 361 20.27 -23.45 -1.44
N MET A 362 21.51 -23.24 -0.98
CA MET A 362 22.20 -21.93 -1.08
C MET A 362 23.59 -21.98 -1.73
N LYS A 363 24.06 -23.16 -2.16
CA LYS A 363 25.44 -23.36 -2.66
C LYS A 363 25.78 -22.52 -3.91
N ASN A 364 24.76 -22.08 -4.64
CA ASN A 364 24.89 -21.30 -5.88
C ASN A 364 24.14 -19.95 -5.84
N TYR A 365 23.65 -19.51 -4.68
CA TYR A 365 23.00 -18.20 -4.57
C TYR A 365 24.04 -17.13 -4.29
N GLU A 366 24.16 -16.16 -5.20
CA GLU A 366 24.98 -14.97 -5.05
C GLU A 366 24.06 -13.75 -4.91
N TYR A 367 24.35 -12.89 -3.92
CA TYR A 367 23.63 -11.65 -3.72
C TYR A 367 23.99 -10.67 -4.86
N ASN A 368 22.98 -10.15 -5.55
CA ASN A 368 23.15 -9.21 -6.65
C ASN A 368 22.61 -7.82 -6.26
N PRO A 369 23.46 -6.81 -6.03
CA PRO A 369 23.02 -5.48 -5.60
C PRO A 369 21.97 -4.80 -6.49
N ASP A 370 22.01 -5.07 -7.80
CA ASP A 370 21.06 -4.47 -8.76
C ASP A 370 19.61 -4.91 -8.50
N ASP A 371 19.40 -6.13 -7.97
CA ASP A 371 18.07 -6.65 -7.64
C ASP A 371 17.48 -5.98 -6.38
N HIS A 372 18.27 -5.19 -5.66
CA HIS A 372 17.90 -4.60 -4.37
C HIS A 372 17.79 -3.07 -4.38
N LYS A 373 18.02 -2.43 -5.53
CA LYS A 373 17.86 -0.98 -5.72
C LYS A 373 16.45 -0.52 -5.37
N PHE A 374 16.34 0.56 -4.59
CA PHE A 374 15.08 1.23 -4.36
C PHE A 374 14.65 1.99 -5.61
N LYS A 375 13.44 1.72 -6.10
CA LYS A 375 12.88 2.39 -7.27
C LYS A 375 12.21 3.69 -6.90
N THR A 376 11.67 3.78 -5.69
CA THR A 376 10.98 4.98 -5.19
C THR A 376 11.36 5.32 -3.77
N LEU A 377 11.25 6.61 -3.42
CA LEU A 377 11.45 7.06 -2.05
C LEU A 377 10.40 6.47 -1.08
N GLY A 378 9.22 6.11 -1.59
CA GLY A 378 8.18 5.46 -0.79
C GLY A 378 8.59 4.06 -0.34
N GLU A 379 9.10 3.25 -1.27
CA GLU A 379 9.65 1.92 -1.02
C GLU A 379 10.77 1.99 0.02
N PHE A 380 11.69 2.96 -0.13
CA PHE A 380 12.77 3.16 0.84
C PHE A 380 12.26 3.56 2.24
N LYS A 381 11.31 4.51 2.32
CA LYS A 381 10.69 4.90 3.60
C LYS A 381 9.96 3.75 4.28
N PHE A 382 9.31 2.90 3.49
CA PHE A 382 8.66 1.70 4.00
C PHE A 382 9.70 0.75 4.60
N TYR A 383 10.76 0.43 3.85
CA TYR A 383 11.85 -0.43 4.31
C TYR A 383 12.48 0.07 5.63
N LEU A 384 12.79 1.37 5.74
CA LEU A 384 13.33 1.93 6.97
C LEU A 384 12.39 1.73 8.17
N ASN A 385 11.07 1.79 7.98
CA ASN A 385 10.12 1.61 9.07
C ASN A 385 9.94 0.14 9.53
N THR A 386 10.61 -0.81 8.87
CA THR A 386 10.46 -2.25 9.13
C THR A 386 11.58 -2.86 9.97
N GLY A 387 12.35 -2.06 10.72
CA GLY A 387 13.35 -2.60 11.65
C GLY A 387 14.62 -3.15 10.99
N TRP A 388 14.61 -3.37 9.68
CA TRP A 388 15.70 -4.01 8.97
C TRP A 388 16.94 -3.14 8.82
N ASN A 389 18.08 -3.80 8.87
CA ASN A 389 19.35 -3.23 8.43
C ASN A 389 19.32 -2.96 6.93
N LEU A 390 19.68 -1.75 6.54
CA LEU A 390 20.08 -1.40 5.18
C LEU A 390 21.59 -1.18 5.17
N GLY A 391 22.29 -1.91 4.31
CA GLY A 391 23.67 -1.60 3.95
C GLY A 391 23.73 -1.03 2.54
N PHE A 392 24.46 0.07 2.35
CA PHE A 392 24.71 0.65 1.02
C PHE A 392 26.10 1.26 0.89
N GLU A 393 26.62 1.28 -0.34
CA GLU A 393 27.85 1.99 -0.70
C GLU A 393 27.51 3.26 -1.49
N TYR A 394 28.11 4.38 -1.12
CA TYR A 394 28.01 5.66 -1.83
C TYR A 394 29.38 6.36 -1.81
N ASN A 395 29.84 6.83 -2.98
CA ASN A 395 31.18 7.42 -3.16
C ASN A 395 32.35 6.60 -2.62
N GLY A 396 32.24 5.25 -2.65
CA GLY A 396 33.28 4.34 -2.15
C GLY A 396 33.33 4.25 -0.62
N VAL A 397 32.34 4.80 0.09
CA VAL A 397 32.16 4.64 1.53
C VAL A 397 30.92 3.79 1.78
N GLU A 398 31.04 2.85 2.71
CA GLU A 398 29.96 1.95 3.07
C GLU A 398 29.26 2.42 4.33
N TYR A 399 27.96 2.60 4.20
CA TYR A 399 27.09 3.07 5.24
C TYR A 399 26.07 2.00 5.60
N GLY A 400 25.70 1.97 6.87
CA GLY A 400 24.55 1.22 7.32
C GLY A 400 23.52 2.11 7.99
N ILE A 401 22.26 1.73 7.85
CA ILE A 401 21.12 2.36 8.50
C ILE A 401 20.27 1.26 9.13
N GLU A 402 19.90 1.46 10.38
CA GLU A 402 18.97 0.62 11.12
C GLU A 402 18.01 1.55 11.85
N GLY A 403 16.76 1.15 12.01
CA GLY A 403 15.87 1.91 12.86
C GLY A 403 14.67 1.13 13.34
N HIS A 404 14.35 1.35 14.60
CA HIS A 404 13.22 0.75 15.29
C HIS A 404 12.36 1.88 15.86
N ASN A 405 11.03 1.80 15.72
CA ASN A 405 10.08 2.74 16.33
C ASN A 405 10.34 4.23 16.01
N ASN A 406 10.67 4.56 14.75
CA ASN A 406 11.00 5.91 14.30
C ASN A 406 12.22 6.55 15.02
N SER A 407 13.13 5.71 15.53
CA SER A 407 14.47 6.07 15.94
C SER A 407 15.47 5.34 15.05
N PHE A 408 16.37 6.08 14.42
CA PHE A 408 17.31 5.59 13.42
C PHE A 408 18.74 5.90 13.79
N GLU A 409 19.63 5.05 13.31
CA GLU A 409 21.06 5.22 13.41
C GLU A 409 21.70 5.14 12.03
N ILE A 410 22.78 5.88 11.85
CA ILE A 410 23.59 5.87 10.63
C ILE A 410 25.03 5.65 11.05
N TRP A 411 25.72 4.71 10.41
CA TRP A 411 27.13 4.44 10.66
C TRP A 411 27.91 4.22 9.38
N ILE A 412 29.23 4.32 9.48
CA ILE A 412 30.18 3.83 8.48
C ILE A 412 30.66 2.45 8.94
N TYR A 413 30.56 1.43 8.08
CA TYR A 413 31.00 0.08 8.42
C TYR A 413 32.47 0.08 8.85
N ASN A 414 32.76 -0.58 9.99
CA ASN A 414 34.10 -0.72 10.57
C ASN A 414 34.79 0.59 11.02
N GLU A 415 34.06 1.71 11.14
CA GLU A 415 34.65 2.98 11.58
C GLU A 415 33.94 3.62 12.77
N ARG A 416 32.77 4.23 12.56
CA ARG A 416 32.09 5.07 13.56
C ARG A 416 30.60 5.29 13.25
N PHE A 417 29.86 5.69 14.28
CA PHE A 417 28.52 6.27 14.12
C PHE A 417 28.60 7.71 13.60
N LEU A 418 27.63 8.05 12.76
CA LEU A 418 27.44 9.38 12.21
C LEU A 418 26.25 10.09 12.85
N ALA A 419 25.20 9.33 13.15
CA ALA A 419 24.01 9.82 13.85
C ALA A 419 23.32 8.68 14.61
N GLU A 420 22.70 9.03 15.71
CA GLU A 420 21.90 8.15 16.58
C GLU A 420 20.66 8.92 17.03
N ASP A 421 19.58 8.20 17.35
CA ASP A 421 18.32 8.76 17.84
C ASP A 421 17.69 9.84 16.93
N ILE A 422 17.84 9.68 15.61
CA ILE A 422 17.25 10.58 14.62
C ILE A 422 15.93 10.02 14.09
N THR A 423 14.98 10.90 13.76
CA THR A 423 13.69 10.53 13.15
C THR A 423 13.85 10.13 11.69
N LEU A 424 12.81 9.52 11.09
CA LEU A 424 12.82 9.19 9.66
C LEU A 424 13.11 10.41 8.77
N GLU A 425 12.49 11.57 9.04
CA GLU A 425 12.72 12.76 8.21
C GLU A 425 14.13 13.33 8.38
N GLN A 426 14.70 13.27 9.58
CA GLN A 426 16.10 13.62 9.82
C GLN A 426 17.06 12.65 9.13
N THR A 427 16.74 11.35 9.10
CA THR A 427 17.51 10.32 8.37
C THR A 427 17.50 10.61 6.87
N LEU A 428 16.33 10.91 6.32
CA LEU A 428 16.17 11.28 4.91
C LEU A 428 16.84 12.60 4.53
N ASP A 429 16.96 13.53 5.48
CA ASP A 429 17.68 14.81 5.31
C ASP A 429 19.15 14.74 5.73
N PHE A 430 19.63 13.60 6.22
CA PHE A 430 21.04 13.42 6.59
C PHE A 430 21.90 13.50 5.33
N GLU A 431 22.97 14.29 5.41
CA GLU A 431 23.85 14.56 4.28
C GLU A 431 25.03 13.58 4.27
N PHE A 432 25.20 12.92 3.14
CA PHE A 432 26.37 12.10 2.79
C PHE A 432 27.13 12.87 1.71
N ASP A 433 28.36 13.30 2.02
CA ASP A 433 29.17 14.17 1.16
C ASP A 433 28.43 15.43 0.66
N GLY A 434 27.58 16.01 1.51
CA GLY A 434 26.81 17.22 1.20
C GLY A 434 25.57 17.00 0.33
N VAL A 435 25.19 15.73 0.08
CA VAL A 435 23.95 15.36 -0.62
C VAL A 435 23.03 14.62 0.35
N LYS A 436 21.75 15.00 0.41
CA LYS A 436 20.80 14.34 1.31
C LYS A 436 20.48 12.93 0.84
N LEU A 437 20.32 12.01 1.79
CA LEU A 437 19.95 10.62 1.49
C LEU A 437 18.76 10.48 0.53
N ARG A 438 17.71 11.26 0.75
CA ARG A 438 16.49 11.25 -0.09
C ARG A 438 16.74 11.61 -1.56
N ASP A 439 17.84 12.30 -1.86
CA ASP A 439 18.15 12.79 -3.20
C ASP A 439 18.99 11.80 -4.02
N PHE A 440 19.61 10.80 -3.39
CA PHE A 440 20.49 9.84 -4.08
C PHE A 440 20.16 8.35 -3.84
N ILE A 441 19.41 7.99 -2.79
CA ILE A 441 19.17 6.57 -2.43
C ILE A 441 18.41 5.75 -3.50
N THR A 442 17.73 6.42 -4.43
CA THR A 442 17.03 5.79 -5.56
C THR A 442 17.75 5.98 -6.90
N THR A 443 19.00 6.44 -6.90
CA THR A 443 19.80 6.63 -8.12
C THR A 443 20.75 5.45 -8.32
N ASP A 444 21.36 5.38 -9.51
CA ASP A 444 22.38 4.37 -9.83
C ASP A 444 23.74 4.66 -9.16
N ASP A 445 23.87 5.77 -8.43
CA ASP A 445 25.10 6.13 -7.72
C ASP A 445 25.28 5.34 -6.42
N VAL A 446 24.27 4.55 -6.02
CA VAL A 446 24.26 3.72 -4.82
C VAL A 446 24.29 2.24 -5.16
N VAL A 447 25.12 1.49 -4.44
CA VAL A 447 25.12 0.02 -4.48
C VAL A 447 24.51 -0.50 -3.19
N ILE A 448 23.39 -1.21 -3.27
CA ILE A 448 22.71 -1.80 -2.10
C ILE A 448 23.41 -3.11 -1.74
N ILE A 449 24.15 -3.12 -0.63
CA ILE A 449 24.98 -4.26 -0.22
C ILE A 449 24.27 -5.21 0.76
N GLU A 450 23.20 -4.73 1.42
CA GLU A 450 22.35 -5.54 2.29
C GLU A 450 20.92 -4.99 2.30
N ARG A 451 19.95 -5.82 1.91
CA ARG A 451 18.51 -5.52 2.00
C ARG A 451 17.71 -6.81 2.13
N HIS A 452 16.73 -6.91 3.02
CA HIS A 452 16.07 -8.19 3.36
C HIS A 452 14.62 -8.36 2.88
N ILE A 453 13.91 -7.27 2.57
CA ILE A 453 12.55 -7.28 2.00
C ILE A 453 12.54 -6.87 0.54
#